data_AF-A0AAE4EXV1-F1
#
_entry.id   AF-A0AAE4EXV1-F1
#
_cell.length_a   1.000
_cell.length_b   1.000
_cell.length_c   1.000
_cell.angle_alpha   90.00
_cell.angle_beta   90.00
_cell.angle_gamma   90.00
#
_symmetry.space_group_name_H-M   'P 1'
#
loop_
_entity.id
_entity.type
_entity.pdbx_description
1 polymer ?
#
loop_
_entity_poly.entity_id
_entity_poly.type
_entity_poly.pdbx_seq_one_letter_code
_entity_poly.pdbx_strand_id
1 'polypeptide(L)'
;MLDFPLSQWAFVCAVTGAFVGLLLNIPMVTQDEGYLPAYVAAGGLTRTNPTAVSRPLAVLVHHVTAVIAALLYGVVVAVLAFVLPTAVSLNGVPLLPHVVGAAGVTAFIYYFFARIAMPRFGGSLRDRGDEIVEQWALTAFIYGTALALFVPVLVTQI
;
A
#
# COMPACT_ATOMS: atom_id res chain seq x y z
N MET A 1 11.38 -6.10 -20.12
CA MET A 1 12.12 -5.05 -19.37
C MET A 1 11.29 -3.77 -19.33
N LEU A 2 11.57 -2.86 -18.39
CA LEU A 2 10.93 -1.54 -18.36
C LEU A 2 11.53 -0.63 -19.43
N ASP A 3 10.71 0.22 -20.03
CA ASP A 3 11.15 1.20 -21.04
C ASP A 3 11.74 2.48 -20.43
N PHE A 4 11.84 2.54 -19.09
CA PHE A 4 12.28 3.71 -18.34
C PHE A 4 13.51 3.39 -17.47
N PRO A 5 14.42 4.37 -17.26
CA PRO A 5 15.43 4.31 -16.22
C PRO A 5 14.83 3.98 -14.84
N LEU A 6 15.53 3.14 -14.06
CA LEU A 6 15.08 2.73 -12.73
C LEU A 6 14.86 3.89 -11.77
N SER A 7 15.62 4.98 -11.92
CA SER A 7 15.45 6.20 -11.11
C SER A 7 14.13 6.91 -11.39
N GLN A 8 13.73 7.05 -12.66
CA GLN A 8 12.45 7.61 -13.05
C GLN A 8 11.29 6.71 -12.60
N TRP A 9 11.44 5.39 -12.76
CA TRP A 9 10.46 4.43 -12.28
C TRP A 9 10.26 4.49 -10.76
N ALA A 10 11.34 4.56 -10.00
CA ALA A 10 11.28 4.72 -8.55
C ALA A 10 10.62 6.05 -8.15
N PHE A 11 10.91 7.14 -8.88
CA PHE A 11 10.26 8.44 -8.66
C PHE A 11 8.75 8.36 -8.89
N VAL A 12 8.29 7.77 -10.01
CA VAL A 12 6.87 7.55 -10.29
C VAL A 12 6.20 6.74 -9.17
N CYS A 13 6.85 5.67 -8.71
CA CYS A 13 6.34 4.85 -7.62
C CYS A 13 6.23 5.64 -6.31
N ALA A 14 7.26 6.43 -5.97
CA ALA A 14 7.25 7.25 -4.76
C ALA A 14 6.16 8.32 -4.77
N VAL A 15 6.02 9.06 -5.87
CA VAL A 15 4.97 10.08 -6.04
C VAL A 15 3.58 9.43 -6.00
N THR A 16 3.42 8.28 -6.64
CA THR A 16 2.16 7.53 -6.59
C THR A 16 1.84 7.10 -5.16
N GLY A 17 2.81 6.54 -4.43
CA GLY A 17 2.61 6.14 -3.04
C GLY A 17 2.24 7.31 -2.13
N ALA A 18 2.83 8.49 -2.34
CA ALA A 18 2.46 9.70 -1.61
C ALA A 18 1.02 10.14 -1.92
N PHE A 19 0.64 10.17 -3.21
CA PHE A 19 -0.71 10.53 -3.65
C PHE A 19 -1.76 9.55 -3.14
N VAL A 20 -1.54 8.24 -3.31
CA VAL A 20 -2.46 7.19 -2.84
C VAL A 20 -2.54 7.20 -1.32
N GLY A 21 -1.42 7.42 -0.60
CA GLY A 21 -1.43 7.57 0.85
C GLY A 21 -2.34 8.71 1.32
N LEU A 22 -2.34 9.85 0.61
CA LEU A 22 -3.27 10.96 0.87
C LEU A 22 -4.72 10.57 0.57
N LEU A 23 -4.97 9.90 -0.56
CA LEU A 23 -6.30 9.43 -0.95
C LEU A 23 -6.92 8.50 0.09
N LEU A 24 -6.11 7.61 0.67
CA LEU A 24 -6.55 6.67 1.70
C LEU A 24 -6.99 7.36 3.01
N ASN A 25 -6.64 8.62 3.24
CA ASN A 25 -7.21 9.34 4.39
C ASN A 25 -8.74 9.40 4.31
N ILE A 26 -9.34 9.39 3.11
CA ILE A 26 -10.80 9.43 2.93
C ILE A 26 -11.49 8.24 3.59
N PRO A 27 -11.24 6.97 3.19
CA PRO A 27 -11.85 5.83 3.87
C PRO A 27 -11.45 5.76 5.35
N MET A 28 -10.20 6.09 5.69
CA MET A 28 -9.70 5.99 7.06
C MET A 28 -10.38 6.95 8.05
N VAL A 29 -10.82 8.14 7.62
CA VAL A 29 -11.60 9.05 8.50
C VAL A 29 -13.08 8.69 8.57
N THR A 30 -13.59 7.90 7.62
CA THR A 30 -15.00 7.51 7.56
C THR A 30 -15.31 6.19 8.27
N GLN A 31 -14.27 5.41 8.59
CA GLN A 31 -14.37 4.12 9.27
C GLN A 31 -13.97 4.26 10.74
N ASP A 32 -14.73 3.64 11.64
CA ASP A 32 -14.47 3.71 13.09
C ASP A 32 -13.04 3.30 13.47
N GLU A 33 -12.52 2.24 12.81
CA GLU A 33 -11.19 1.69 13.06
C GLU A 33 -10.23 1.97 11.90
N GLY A 34 -10.54 2.94 11.04
CA GLY A 34 -9.82 3.18 9.78
C GLY A 34 -8.33 3.51 9.97
N TYR A 35 -7.95 4.16 11.08
CA TYR A 35 -6.55 4.44 11.40
C TYR A 35 -5.85 3.34 12.20
N LEU A 36 -6.56 2.31 12.66
CA LEU A 36 -5.99 1.27 13.52
C LEU A 36 -4.73 0.60 12.94
N PRO A 37 -4.66 0.25 11.63
CA PRO A 37 -3.43 -0.28 11.04
C PRO A 37 -2.23 0.66 11.20
N ALA A 38 -2.45 1.97 11.07
CA ALA A 38 -1.39 2.97 11.21
C ALA A 38 -0.88 3.08 12.66
N TYR A 39 -1.78 3.02 13.64
CA TYR A 39 -1.42 2.95 15.07
C TYR A 39 -0.65 1.68 15.40
N VAL A 40 -1.08 0.54 14.87
CA VAL A 40 -0.41 -0.76 15.04
C VAL A 40 1.00 -0.72 14.44
N ALA A 41 1.16 -0.19 13.23
CA ALA A 41 2.45 -0.06 12.59
C ALA A 41 3.40 0.86 13.37
N ALA A 42 2.91 2.04 13.77
CA ALA A 42 3.67 3.00 14.58
C ALA A 42 4.06 2.44 15.95
N GLY A 43 3.15 1.71 16.60
CA GLY A 43 3.41 1.00 17.86
C GLY A 43 4.50 -0.05 17.71
N GLY A 44 4.46 -0.83 16.63
CA GLY A 44 5.50 -1.80 16.29
C GLY A 44 6.88 -1.16 16.07
N LEU A 45 6.94 -0.04 15.34
CA LEU A 45 8.18 0.70 15.06
C LEU A 45 8.79 1.34 16.31
N THR A 46 7.94 1.85 17.22
CA THR A 46 8.38 2.56 18.42
C THR A 46 8.40 1.70 19.68
N ARG A 47 7.97 0.45 19.59
CA ARG A 47 7.74 -0.47 20.73
C ARG A 47 6.78 0.12 21.78
N THR A 48 5.79 0.88 21.31
CA THR A 48 4.76 1.52 22.15
C THR A 48 3.44 0.75 21.99
N ASN A 49 2.63 0.70 23.06
CA ASN A 49 1.28 0.19 22.94
C ASN A 49 0.50 1.03 21.91
N PRO A 50 -0.15 0.44 20.88
CA PRO A 50 -0.88 1.20 19.86
C PRO A 50 -1.91 2.18 20.42
N THR A 51 -2.50 1.92 21.59
CA THR A 51 -3.44 2.85 22.25
C THR A 51 -2.77 4.10 22.84
N ALA A 52 -1.45 4.07 23.01
CA ALA A 52 -0.64 5.19 23.50
C ALA A 52 0.13 5.92 22.38
N VAL A 53 0.03 5.44 21.13
CA VAL A 53 0.64 6.10 19.97
C VAL A 53 -0.13 7.37 19.64
N SER A 54 0.60 8.46 19.40
CA SER A 54 -0.03 9.74 19.01
C SER A 54 -0.55 9.69 17.57
N ARG A 55 -1.65 10.40 17.31
CA ARG A 55 -2.23 10.50 15.96
C ARG A 55 -1.24 11.05 14.92
N PRO A 56 -0.44 12.10 15.18
CA PRO A 56 0.54 12.58 14.21
C PRO A 56 1.55 11.51 13.80
N LEU A 57 2.01 10.68 14.75
CA LEU A 57 2.93 9.60 14.45
C LEU A 57 2.28 8.50 13.60
N ALA A 58 1.04 8.11 13.92
CA ALA A 58 0.28 7.15 13.11
C ALA A 58 0.10 7.66 11.67
N VAL A 59 -0.31 8.93 11.50
CA VAL A 59 -0.47 9.56 10.17
C VAL A 59 0.85 9.60 9.41
N LEU A 60 1.96 9.96 10.06
CA LEU A 60 3.28 9.95 9.43
C LEU A 60 3.67 8.54 8.96
N VAL A 61 3.51 7.53 9.83
CA VAL A 61 3.82 6.14 9.50
C VAL A 61 2.95 5.65 8.34
N HIS A 62 1.66 5.97 8.33
CA HIS A 62 0.76 5.66 7.21
C HIS A 62 1.29 6.18 5.87
N HIS A 63 1.61 7.47 5.78
CA HIS A 63 2.09 8.06 4.53
C HIS A 63 3.45 7.51 4.10
N VAL A 64 4.38 7.32 5.04
CA VAL A 64 5.69 6.73 4.75
C VAL A 64 5.54 5.28 4.29
N THR A 65 4.70 4.49 4.95
CA THR A 65 4.42 3.11 4.55
C THR A 65 3.75 3.04 3.17
N ALA A 66 2.85 3.95 2.83
CA ALA A 66 2.24 4.01 1.50
C ALA A 66 3.28 4.23 0.37
N VAL A 67 4.27 5.09 0.62
CA VAL A 67 5.42 5.30 -0.29
C VAL A 67 6.28 4.05 -0.40
N ILE A 68 6.66 3.45 0.73
CA ILE A 68 7.47 2.22 0.76
C ILE A 68 6.76 1.06 0.04
N ALA A 69 5.45 0.91 0.25
CA ALA A 69 4.64 -0.10 -0.42
C ALA A 69 4.60 0.12 -1.94
N ALA A 70 4.51 1.37 -2.40
CA ALA A 70 4.54 1.67 -3.83
C ALA A 70 5.93 1.41 -4.44
N LEU A 71 7.00 1.68 -3.69
CA LEU A 71 8.37 1.31 -4.09
C LEU A 71 8.55 -0.22 -4.17
N LEU A 72 8.00 -0.97 -3.20
CA LEU A 72 7.98 -2.43 -3.26
C LEU A 72 7.26 -2.94 -4.51
N TYR A 73 6.10 -2.35 -4.84
CA TYR A 73 5.42 -2.60 -6.11
C TYR A 73 6.33 -2.33 -7.30
N GLY A 74 7.04 -1.20 -7.32
CA GLY A 74 7.99 -0.87 -8.38
C GLY A 74 9.07 -1.92 -8.57
N VAL A 75 9.66 -2.41 -7.46
CA VAL A 75 10.64 -3.51 -7.48
C VAL A 75 10.03 -4.80 -8.02
N VAL A 76 8.84 -5.18 -7.52
CA VAL A 76 8.15 -6.39 -7.97
C VAL A 76 7.86 -6.35 -9.46
N VAL A 77 7.34 -5.24 -9.98
CA VAL A 77 7.07 -5.07 -11.42
C VAL A 77 8.37 -5.17 -12.22
N ALA A 78 9.45 -4.51 -11.77
CA ALA A 78 10.74 -4.57 -12.45
C ALA A 78 11.26 -6.01 -12.53
N VAL A 79 11.16 -6.78 -11.44
CA VAL A 79 11.54 -8.21 -11.40
C VAL A 79 10.65 -9.05 -12.31
N LEU A 80 9.33 -8.87 -12.23
CA LEU A 80 8.37 -9.60 -13.05
C LEU A 80 8.54 -9.33 -14.55
N ALA A 81 8.99 -8.12 -14.93
CA ALA A 81 9.25 -7.75 -16.32
C ALA A 81 10.45 -8.49 -16.96
N PHE A 82 11.21 -9.29 -16.19
CA PHE A 82 12.22 -10.21 -16.72
C PHE A 82 11.67 -11.59 -17.04
N VAL A 83 10.54 -11.99 -16.43
CA VAL A 83 10.02 -13.37 -16.50
C VAL A 83 8.62 -13.48 -17.09
N LEU A 84 7.84 -12.40 -17.09
CA LEU A 84 6.50 -12.34 -17.67
C LEU A 84 6.50 -11.63 -19.03
N PRO A 85 5.52 -11.90 -19.91
CA PRO A 85 5.40 -11.22 -21.20
C PRO A 85 5.22 -9.70 -21.03
N THR A 86 5.96 -8.92 -21.83
CA THR A 86 5.93 -7.44 -21.80
C THR A 86 5.46 -6.82 -23.11
N ALA A 87 4.97 -7.61 -24.06
CA ALA A 87 4.57 -7.13 -25.39
C ALA A 87 3.31 -6.24 -25.36
N VAL A 88 2.47 -6.38 -24.34
CA VAL A 88 1.29 -5.53 -24.11
C VAL A 88 1.63 -4.56 -22.99
N SER A 89 1.45 -3.26 -23.25
CA SER A 89 1.67 -2.20 -22.28
C SER A 89 0.44 -1.31 -22.12
N LEU A 90 0.31 -0.73 -20.94
CA LEU A 90 -0.66 0.32 -20.62
C LEU A 90 0.14 1.60 -20.37
N ASN A 91 0.07 2.55 -21.31
CA ASN A 91 0.85 3.79 -21.25
C ASN A 91 2.35 3.57 -20.97
N GLY A 92 2.97 2.58 -21.62
CA GLY A 92 4.39 2.24 -21.43
C GLY A 92 4.68 1.34 -20.23
N VAL A 93 3.70 1.01 -19.38
CA VAL A 93 3.87 0.06 -18.28
C VAL A 93 3.52 -1.36 -18.77
N PRO A 94 4.40 -2.37 -18.65
CA PRO A 94 4.09 -3.74 -19.05
C PRO A 94 2.88 -4.30 -18.30
N LEU A 95 1.81 -4.63 -19.02
CA LEU A 95 0.48 -4.87 -18.44
C LEU A 95 0.46 -6.07 -17.49
N LEU A 96 1.06 -7.20 -17.86
CA LEU A 96 1.06 -8.40 -17.01
C LEU A 96 1.90 -8.20 -15.73
N PRO A 97 3.19 -7.79 -15.80
CA PRO A 97 3.95 -7.42 -14.59
C PRO A 97 3.22 -6.41 -13.71
N HIS A 98 2.58 -5.40 -14.31
CA HIS A 98 1.85 -4.36 -13.61
C HIS A 98 0.67 -4.91 -12.78
N VAL A 99 -0.24 -5.65 -13.42
CA VAL A 99 -1.43 -6.20 -12.76
C VAL A 99 -1.03 -7.20 -11.68
N VAL A 100 -0.09 -8.11 -11.98
CA VAL A 100 0.40 -9.11 -11.02
C VAL A 100 1.12 -8.44 -9.85
N GLY A 101 1.93 -7.41 -10.12
CA GLY A 101 2.63 -6.66 -9.07
C GLY A 101 1.67 -5.89 -8.16
N ALA A 102 0.71 -5.17 -8.74
CA ALA A 102 -0.29 -4.41 -7.97
C ALA A 102 -1.16 -5.35 -7.12
N ALA A 103 -1.69 -6.42 -7.71
CA ALA A 103 -2.48 -7.43 -6.99
C ALA A 103 -1.66 -8.13 -5.91
N GLY A 104 -0.42 -8.52 -6.21
CA GLY A 104 0.48 -9.22 -5.30
C GLY A 104 0.87 -8.39 -4.08
N VAL A 105 1.27 -7.13 -4.28
CA VAL A 105 1.60 -6.22 -3.17
C VAL A 105 0.37 -5.88 -2.34
N THR A 106 -0.78 -5.65 -2.99
CA THR A 106 -2.04 -5.41 -2.29
C THR A 106 -2.45 -6.59 -1.42
N ALA A 107 -2.38 -7.81 -1.96
CA ALA A 107 -2.66 -9.04 -1.22
C ALA A 107 -1.67 -9.23 -0.06
N PHE A 108 -0.38 -9.00 -0.30
CA PHE A 108 0.65 -9.07 0.75
C PHE A 108 0.34 -8.12 1.90
N ILE A 109 0.04 -6.84 1.61
CA ILE A 109 -0.30 -5.83 2.62
C ILE A 109 -1.55 -6.22 3.39
N TYR A 110 -2.60 -6.65 2.67
CA TYR A 110 -3.84 -7.13 3.27
C TYR A 110 -3.57 -8.25 4.27
N TYR A 111 -2.94 -9.35 3.82
CA TYR A 111 -2.69 -10.53 4.64
C TYR A 111 -1.70 -10.26 5.77
N PHE A 112 -0.67 -9.44 5.56
CA PHE A 112 0.28 -9.07 6.60
C PHE A 112 -0.46 -8.42 7.79
N PHE A 113 -1.30 -7.43 7.53
CA PHE A 113 -2.04 -6.78 8.61
C PHE A 113 -3.12 -7.69 9.19
N ALA A 114 -3.90 -8.37 8.36
CA ALA A 114 -4.99 -9.24 8.80
C ALA A 114 -4.52 -10.42 9.65
N ARG A 115 -3.36 -11.02 9.34
CA ARG A 115 -2.90 -12.26 9.98
C ARG A 115 -1.75 -12.06 10.96
N ILE A 116 -0.96 -11.00 10.81
CA ILE A 116 0.29 -10.84 11.55
C ILE A 116 0.23 -9.61 12.44
N ALA A 117 -0.02 -8.43 11.86
CA ALA A 117 0.04 -7.19 12.63
C ALA A 117 -1.14 -7.09 13.61
N MET A 118 -2.38 -7.04 13.12
CA MET A 118 -3.54 -6.78 13.97
C MET A 118 -3.76 -7.81 15.09
N PRO A 119 -3.62 -9.14 14.87
CA PRO A 119 -3.78 -10.14 15.93
C PRO A 119 -2.81 -9.98 17.10
N ARG A 120 -1.62 -9.42 16.87
CA ARG A 120 -0.60 -9.24 17.93
C ARG A 120 -0.87 -8.03 18.82
N PHE A 121 -1.76 -7.14 18.41
CA PHE A 121 -2.00 -5.85 19.06
C PHE A 121 -3.45 -5.63 19.50
N GLY A 122 -4.36 -6.56 19.18
CA GLY A 122 -5.80 -6.39 19.28
C GLY A 122 -6.43 -6.54 20.67
N GLY A 123 -5.68 -6.44 21.78
CA GLY A 123 -6.15 -6.64 23.18
C GLY A 123 -7.68 -6.60 23.39
N SER A 124 -8.24 -5.41 23.63
CA SER A 124 -9.69 -5.17 23.81
C SER A 124 -10.50 -5.07 22.51
N LEU A 125 -9.84 -5.14 21.35
CA LEU A 125 -10.45 -5.06 20.01
C LEU A 125 -10.68 -6.45 19.40
N ARG A 126 -10.31 -7.51 20.12
CA ARG A 126 -10.37 -8.90 19.65
C ARG A 126 -11.78 -9.31 19.24
N ASP A 127 -12.78 -8.81 19.96
CA ASP A 127 -14.20 -9.09 19.70
C ASP A 127 -14.75 -8.39 18.44
N ARG A 128 -14.04 -7.36 17.93
CA ARG A 128 -14.35 -6.64 16.68
C ARG A 128 -13.42 -7.02 15.52
N GLY A 129 -12.65 -8.10 15.65
CA GLY A 129 -11.59 -8.47 14.71
C GLY A 129 -12.07 -8.61 13.26
N ASP A 130 -13.25 -9.19 13.04
CA ASP A 130 -13.78 -9.41 11.69
C ASP A 130 -14.18 -8.08 11.01
N GLU A 131 -14.83 -7.18 11.73
CA GLU A 131 -15.21 -5.85 11.23
C GLU A 131 -13.96 -5.01 10.88
N ILE A 132 -12.94 -5.06 11.73
CA ILE A 132 -11.64 -4.39 11.50
C ILE A 132 -10.97 -4.94 10.23
N VAL A 133 -10.99 -6.27 10.05
CA VAL A 133 -10.41 -6.91 8.86
C VAL A 133 -11.19 -6.56 7.60
N GLU A 134 -12.51 -6.43 7.68
CA GLU A 134 -13.35 -6.00 6.56
C GLU A 134 -13.07 -4.55 6.15
N GLN A 135 -13.03 -3.62 7.13
CA GLN A 135 -12.67 -2.22 6.90
C GLN A 135 -11.27 -2.09 6.28
N TRP A 136 -10.33 -2.93 6.75
CA TRP A 136 -8.99 -3.03 6.20
C TRP A 136 -8.96 -3.60 4.78
N ALA A 137 -9.77 -4.62 4.48
CA ALA A 137 -9.88 -5.18 3.14
C ALA A 137 -10.30 -4.11 2.12
N LEU A 138 -11.27 -3.27 2.47
CA LEU A 138 -11.69 -2.15 1.63
C LEU A 138 -10.54 -1.15 1.42
N THR A 139 -9.84 -0.76 2.49
CA THR A 139 -8.72 0.19 2.41
C THR A 139 -7.57 -0.36 1.54
N ALA A 140 -7.22 -1.63 1.71
CA ALA A 140 -6.22 -2.31 0.88
C ALA A 140 -6.67 -2.41 -0.59
N PHE A 141 -7.94 -2.71 -0.85
CA PHE A 141 -8.49 -2.73 -2.21
C PHE A 141 -8.41 -1.35 -2.88
N ILE A 142 -8.78 -0.28 -2.17
CA ILE A 142 -8.66 1.09 -2.67
C ILE A 142 -7.20 1.43 -2.95
N TYR A 143 -6.26 1.05 -2.07
CA TYR A 143 -4.82 1.23 -2.29
C TYR A 143 -4.37 0.60 -3.61
N GLY A 144 -4.64 -0.70 -3.79
CA GLY A 144 -4.21 -1.45 -4.96
C GLY A 144 -4.81 -0.91 -6.25
N THR A 145 -6.09 -0.55 -6.22
CA THR A 145 -6.81 0.01 -7.36
C THR A 145 -6.25 1.39 -7.73
N ALA A 146 -6.08 2.28 -6.75
CA ALA A 146 -5.54 3.62 -6.98
C ALA A 146 -4.10 3.56 -7.47
N LEU A 147 -3.26 2.68 -6.92
CA LEU A 147 -1.91 2.41 -7.41
C LEU A 147 -1.91 1.94 -8.86
N ALA A 148 -2.74 0.94 -9.19
CA ALA A 148 -2.84 0.39 -10.54
C ALA A 148 -3.30 1.43 -11.57
N LEU A 149 -4.23 2.31 -11.21
CA LEU A 149 -4.73 3.35 -12.11
C LEU A 149 -3.77 4.54 -12.24
N PHE A 150 -3.13 4.95 -11.15
CA PHE A 150 -2.36 6.19 -11.13
C PHE A 150 -0.95 6.04 -11.73
N VAL A 151 -0.31 4.88 -11.56
CA VAL A 151 1.04 4.64 -12.12
C VAL A 151 1.07 4.84 -13.65
N PRO A 152 0.20 4.20 -14.46
CA PRO A 152 0.21 4.40 -15.91
C PRO A 152 -0.14 5.83 -16.34
N VAL A 153 -0.87 6.59 -15.52
CA VAL A 153 -1.15 8.01 -15.78
C VAL A 153 0.13 8.82 -15.57
N LEU A 154 0.79 8.66 -14.43
CA LEU A 154 1.98 9.43 -14.09
C LEU A 154 3.18 9.12 -15.01
N VAL A 155 3.28 7.89 -15.50
CA VAL A 155 4.30 7.50 -16.50
C VAL A 155 4.21 8.32 -17.79
N THR A 156 3.03 8.80 -18.17
CA THR A 156 2.89 9.64 -19.38
C THR A 156 3.43 11.07 -19.21
N GLN A 157 3.88 11.43 -18.00
CA GLN A 157 4.32 12.78 -17.64
C GLN A 157 5.84 12.89 -17.47
N ILE A 158 6.60 11.80 -17.73
CA ILE A 158 8.06 11.73 -17.54
C ILE A 158 8.82 11.42 -18.82
#